data_AF-A0A379CH73-F1
#
_entry.id   AF-A0A379CH73-F1
#
_cell.length_a   1.000
_cell.length_b   1.000
_cell.length_c   1.000
_cell.angle_alpha   90.00
_cell.angle_beta   90.00
_cell.angle_gamma   90.00
#
_symmetry.space_group_name_H-M   'P 1'
#
loop_
_entity.id
_entity.type
_entity.pdbx_description
1 polymer ?
#
loop_
_entity_poly.entity_id
_entity_poly.type
_entity_poly.pdbx_seq_one_letter_code
_entity_poly.pdbx_strand_id
1 'polypeptide(L)'
;MKTLVEMCKGYGIQGAWTIALSVLTYLVHKKLKKHEEIVEKSKKKQENIEIGLQSLLYFRLTEQAKMYIRQGYITLQAYKDLEYFFTAYSNLGGNGVAKKLYEECKELPIREEMYYE
;
A
#
# COMPACT_ATOMS: atom_id res chain seq x y z
N MET A 1 -20.41 8.26 -66.66
CA MET A 1 -19.59 9.29 -65.97
C MET A 1 -20.04 9.60 -64.53
N LYS A 2 -21.17 9.07 -64.02
CA LYS A 2 -21.60 9.28 -62.61
C LYS A 2 -20.86 8.40 -61.58
N THR A 3 -20.19 7.33 -62.02
CA THR A 3 -19.55 6.32 -61.16
C THR A 3 -18.19 6.74 -60.57
N LEU A 4 -17.33 7.44 -61.32
CA LEU A 4 -16.01 7.89 -60.83
C LEU A 4 -16.12 8.94 -59.72
N VAL A 5 -17.05 9.89 -59.87
CA VAL A 5 -17.30 10.93 -58.86
C VAL A 5 -17.86 10.33 -57.57
N GLU A 6 -18.75 9.34 -57.68
CA GLU A 6 -19.30 8.63 -56.51
C GLU A 6 -18.25 7.76 -55.82
N MET A 7 -17.38 7.07 -56.58
CA MET A 7 -16.24 6.34 -56.03
C MET A 7 -15.28 7.27 -55.28
N CYS A 8 -14.89 8.40 -55.85
CA CYS A 8 -14.00 9.37 -55.19
C CYS A 8 -14.60 9.93 -53.89
N LYS A 9 -15.92 10.12 -53.83
CA LYS A 9 -16.62 10.52 -52.60
C LYS A 9 -16.56 9.43 -51.52
N GLY A 10 -16.76 8.16 -51.89
CA GLY A 10 -16.65 7.02 -50.98
C GLY A 10 -15.26 6.86 -50.37
N TYR A 11 -14.20 6.91 -51.20
CA TYR A 11 -12.81 6.83 -50.73
C TYR A 11 -12.39 8.05 -49.89
N GLY A 12 -12.88 9.25 -50.23
CA GLY A 12 -12.63 10.46 -49.42
C GLY A 12 -13.24 10.38 -48.02
N ILE A 13 -14.46 9.86 -47.90
CA ILE A 13 -15.13 9.64 -46.61
C ILE A 13 -14.38 8.59 -45.78
N GLN A 14 -13.91 7.49 -46.39
CA GLN A 14 -13.11 6.47 -45.71
C GLN A 14 -11.79 7.02 -45.15
N GLY A 15 -11.06 7.82 -45.94
CA GLY A 15 -9.83 8.48 -45.49
C GLY A 15 -10.05 9.45 -44.31
N ALA A 16 -11.18 10.16 -44.30
CA ALA A 16 -11.53 11.04 -43.19
C ALA A 16 -11.79 10.25 -41.88
N TRP A 17 -12.51 9.13 -41.98
CA TRP A 17 -12.79 8.27 -40.81
C TRP A 17 -11.53 7.62 -40.23
N THR A 18 -10.58 7.18 -41.05
CA THR A 18 -9.32 6.59 -40.55
C THR A 18 -8.46 7.63 -39.82
N ILE A 19 -8.40 8.86 -40.32
CA ILE A 19 -7.72 9.96 -39.64
C ILE A 19 -8.42 10.29 -38.32
N ALA A 20 -9.76 10.40 -38.33
CA ALA A 20 -10.53 10.66 -37.10
C ALA A 20 -10.31 9.56 -36.05
N LEU A 21 -10.33 8.28 -36.47
CA LEU A 21 -10.14 7.13 -35.58
C LEU A 21 -8.72 7.06 -35.03
N SER A 22 -7.70 7.37 -35.84
CA SER A 22 -6.31 7.42 -35.37
C SER A 22 -6.06 8.55 -34.38
N VAL A 23 -6.62 9.74 -34.61
CA VAL A 23 -6.57 10.87 -33.66
C VAL A 23 -7.29 10.51 -32.36
N LEU A 24 -8.49 9.95 -32.43
CA LEU A 24 -9.23 9.50 -31.25
C LEU A 24 -8.43 8.45 -30.46
N THR A 25 -7.87 7.46 -31.16
CA THR A 25 -7.02 6.42 -30.59
C THR A 25 -5.81 7.02 -29.89
N TYR A 26 -5.12 7.98 -30.51
CA TYR A 26 -3.99 8.67 -29.91
C TYR A 26 -4.37 9.42 -28.63
N LEU A 27 -5.49 10.16 -28.63
CA LEU A 27 -5.97 10.89 -27.46
C LEU A 27 -6.32 9.96 -26.29
N VAL A 28 -6.97 8.82 -26.58
CA VAL A 28 -7.28 7.80 -25.58
C VAL A 28 -6.00 7.22 -24.99
N HIS A 29 -5.06 6.77 -25.82
CA HIS A 29 -3.76 6.25 -25.35
C HIS A 29 -2.99 7.27 -24.51
N LYS A 30 -2.99 8.55 -24.92
CA LYS A 30 -2.32 9.62 -24.19
C LYS A 30 -2.92 9.81 -22.79
N LYS A 31 -4.25 9.71 -22.65
CA LYS A 31 -4.92 9.77 -21.35
C LYS A 31 -4.63 8.53 -20.51
N LEU A 32 -4.72 7.33 -21.08
CA LEU A 32 -4.46 6.07 -20.37
C LEU A 32 -3.03 6.04 -19.82
N LYS A 33 -2.03 6.35 -20.65
CA LYS A 33 -0.63 6.39 -20.22
C LYS A 33 -0.39 7.38 -19.08
N LYS A 34 -1.03 8.55 -19.12
CA LYS A 34 -0.96 9.53 -18.03
C LYS A 34 -1.61 9.02 -16.75
N HIS A 35 -2.74 8.32 -16.84
CA HIS A 35 -3.37 7.69 -15.69
C HIS A 35 -2.51 6.57 -15.10
N GLU A 36 -1.92 5.72 -15.93
CA GLU A 36 -0.97 4.68 -15.52
C GLU A 36 0.21 5.28 -14.76
N GLU A 37 0.81 6.36 -15.28
CA GLU A 37 1.92 7.06 -14.60
C GLU A 37 1.52 7.63 -13.23
N ILE A 38 0.30 8.19 -13.11
CA ILE A 38 -0.21 8.71 -11.84
C ILE A 38 -0.46 7.56 -10.85
N VAL A 39 -1.08 6.47 -11.31
CA VAL A 39 -1.33 5.28 -10.49
C VAL A 39 -0.01 4.68 -10.02
N GLU A 40 0.98 4.52 -10.91
CA GLU A 40 2.29 3.98 -10.57
C GLU A 40 3.03 4.85 -9.54
N LYS A 41 3.03 6.18 -9.72
CA LYS A 41 3.59 7.10 -8.73
C LYS A 41 2.87 7.01 -7.39
N SER A 42 1.54 6.88 -7.41
CA SER A 42 0.75 6.75 -6.19
C SER A 42 1.04 5.43 -5.45
N LYS A 43 1.20 4.33 -6.19
CA LYS A 43 1.58 3.01 -5.64
C LYS A 43 2.96 3.07 -5.00
N LYS A 44 3.96 3.60 -5.70
CA LYS A 44 5.32 3.75 -5.14
C LYS A 44 5.35 4.62 -3.90
N LYS A 45 4.56 5.71 -3.89
CA LYS A 45 4.43 6.56 -2.71
C LYS A 45 3.81 5.79 -1.54
N GLN A 46 2.76 5.02 -1.80
CA GLN A 46 2.09 4.20 -0.80
C GLN A 46 3.02 3.12 -0.23
N GLU A 47 3.75 2.41 -1.10
CA GLU A 47 4.76 1.43 -0.73
C GLU A 47 5.83 2.03 0.18
N ASN A 48 6.36 3.21 -0.17
CA ASN A 48 7.34 3.91 0.67
C ASN A 48 6.77 4.29 2.05
N ILE A 49 5.49 4.66 2.12
CA ILE A 49 4.81 4.96 3.39
C ILE A 49 4.66 3.66 4.21
N GLU A 50 4.25 2.57 3.59
CA GLU A 50 4.10 1.26 4.24
C GLU A 50 5.43 0.76 4.81
N ILE A 51 6.53 0.86 4.05
CA ILE A 51 7.88 0.54 4.51
C ILE A 51 8.29 1.43 5.70
N GLY A 52 7.99 2.72 5.64
CA GLY A 52 8.26 3.67 6.73
C GLY A 52 7.50 3.33 8.01
N LEU A 53 6.19 3.06 7.88
CA LEU A 53 5.33 2.65 8.99
C LEU A 53 5.77 1.31 9.58
N GLN A 54 6.09 0.33 8.73
CA GLN A 54 6.60 -0.97 9.16
C GLN A 54 7.90 -0.81 9.97
N SER A 55 8.80 0.07 9.53
CA SER A 55 10.06 0.34 10.22
C SER A 55 9.85 1.02 11.58
N LEU A 56 8.92 1.97 11.66
CA LEU A 56 8.58 2.66 12.91
C LEU A 56 7.92 1.70 13.91
N LEU A 57 6.97 0.88 13.44
CA LEU A 57 6.31 -0.14 14.26
C LEU A 57 7.32 -1.17 14.75
N TYR A 58 8.23 -1.63 13.89
CA TYR A 58 9.34 -2.51 14.28
C TYR A 58 10.16 -1.89 15.41
N PHE A 59 10.60 -0.64 15.23
CA PHE A 59 11.39 0.07 16.24
C PHE A 59 10.65 0.13 17.58
N ARG A 60 9.38 0.58 17.56
CA ARG A 60 8.58 0.74 18.78
C ARG A 60 8.26 -0.58 19.47
N LEU A 61 7.82 -1.58 18.71
CA LEU A 61 7.48 -2.91 19.20
C LEU A 61 8.69 -3.56 19.87
N THR A 62 9.86 -3.52 19.23
CA THR A 62 11.07 -4.15 19.79
C THR A 62 11.61 -3.41 21.01
N GLU A 63 11.49 -2.08 21.07
CA GLU A 63 11.84 -1.28 22.23
C GLU A 63 10.99 -1.68 23.45
N GLN A 64 9.66 -1.66 23.31
CA GLN A 64 8.72 -2.01 24.37
C GLN A 64 8.84 -3.47 24.80
N ALA A 65 8.89 -4.40 23.84
CA ALA A 65 9.02 -5.82 24.14
C ALA A 65 10.29 -6.10 24.96
N LYS A 66 11.44 -5.53 24.56
CA LYS A 66 12.69 -5.66 25.33
C LYS A 66 12.58 -5.06 26.72
N MET A 67 11.85 -3.96 26.89
CA MET A 67 11.61 -3.36 28.20
C MET A 67 10.82 -4.32 29.10
N TYR A 68 9.69 -4.86 28.62
CA TYR A 68 8.86 -5.79 29.39
C TYR A 68 9.61 -7.10 29.70
N ILE A 69 10.35 -7.65 28.75
CA ILE A 69 11.18 -8.84 28.95
C ILE A 69 12.23 -8.59 30.06
N ARG A 70 12.93 -7.45 30.03
CA ARG A 70 13.90 -7.09 31.08
C ARG A 70 13.24 -6.90 32.45
N GLN A 71 12.03 -6.37 32.46
CA GLN A 71 11.24 -6.15 33.68
C GLN A 71 10.66 -7.46 34.24
N GLY A 72 10.50 -8.50 33.41
CA GLY A 72 10.02 -9.82 33.80
C GLY A 72 8.51 -9.90 34.06
N TYR A 73 7.75 -8.86 33.71
CA TYR A 73 6.29 -8.85 33.76
C TYR A 73 5.74 -7.81 32.77
N ILE A 74 4.46 -7.95 32.41
CA ILE A 74 3.73 -7.02 31.56
C ILE A 74 2.36 -6.73 32.17
N THR A 75 1.80 -5.53 31.94
CA THR A 75 0.43 -5.23 32.37
C THR A 75 -0.55 -5.68 31.30
N LEU A 76 -1.82 -5.94 31.67
CA LEU A 76 -2.82 -6.35 30.68
C LEU A 76 -2.99 -5.30 29.58
N GLN A 77 -2.96 -4.01 29.94
CA GLN A 77 -3.07 -2.92 28.98
C GLN A 77 -1.85 -2.86 28.05
N ALA A 78 -0.64 -2.89 28.62
CA ALA A 78 0.59 -2.91 27.84
C ALA A 78 0.67 -4.11 26.89
N TYR A 79 0.18 -5.28 27.31
CA TYR A 79 0.11 -6.46 26.48
C TYR A 79 -0.82 -6.27 25.27
N LYS A 80 -2.02 -5.72 25.48
CA LYS A 80 -2.96 -5.40 24.40
C LYS A 80 -2.41 -4.36 23.43
N ASP A 81 -1.72 -3.35 23.94
CA ASP A 81 -1.08 -2.34 23.11
C ASP A 81 0.02 -2.98 22.24
N LEU A 82 0.82 -3.87 22.84
CA LEU A 82 1.86 -4.61 22.13
C LEU A 82 1.28 -5.54 21.04
N GLU A 83 0.17 -6.22 21.32
CA GLU A 83 -0.57 -7.03 20.34
C GLU A 83 -1.12 -6.19 19.18
N TYR A 84 -1.63 -5.00 19.48
CA TYR A 84 -2.08 -4.04 18.47
C TYR A 84 -0.93 -3.62 17.54
N PHE A 85 0.22 -3.23 18.11
CA PHE A 85 1.40 -2.88 17.32
C PHE A 85 1.91 -4.06 16.49
N PHE A 86 1.97 -5.26 17.08
CA PHE A 86 2.42 -6.46 16.39
C PHE A 86 1.50 -6.82 15.22
N THR A 87 0.18 -6.75 15.42
CA THR A 87 -0.81 -7.02 14.37
C THR A 87 -0.64 -6.04 13.19
N ALA A 88 -0.53 -4.74 13.47
CA ALA A 88 -0.29 -3.74 12.43
C ALA A 88 1.03 -3.97 11.70
N TYR A 89 2.10 -4.28 12.43
CA TYR A 89 3.42 -4.57 11.89
C TYR A 89 3.42 -5.82 10.99
N SER A 90 2.78 -6.90 11.41
CA SER A 90 2.70 -8.14 10.65
C SER A 90 1.83 -8.01 9.40
N ASN A 91 0.77 -7.21 9.43
CA ASN A 91 -0.05 -6.93 8.24
C ASN A 91 0.73 -6.18 7.15
N LEU A 92 1.74 -5.40 7.52
CA LEU A 92 2.68 -4.76 6.58
C LEU A 92 3.82 -5.70 6.13
N GLY A 93 3.72 -7.01 6.42
CA GLY A 93 4.74 -8.01 6.07
C GLY A 93 5.86 -8.17 7.10
N GLY A 94 5.70 -7.62 8.31
CA GLY A 94 6.67 -7.71 9.40
C GLY A 94 6.81 -9.08 10.06
N ASN A 95 8.03 -9.46 10.43
CA ASN A 95 8.41 -10.81 10.89
C ASN A 95 9.82 -10.84 11.55
N GLY A 96 10.36 -12.03 11.81
CA GLY A 96 11.73 -12.21 12.33
C GLY A 96 11.86 -11.93 13.84
N VAL A 97 12.84 -11.09 14.21
CA VAL A 97 13.21 -10.81 15.61
C VAL A 97 12.06 -10.15 16.38
N ALA A 98 11.32 -9.23 15.76
CA ALA A 98 10.17 -8.57 16.38
C ALA A 98 9.08 -9.56 16.79
N LYS A 99 8.81 -10.58 15.95
CA LYS A 99 7.87 -11.66 16.29
C LYS A 99 8.35 -12.46 17.49
N LYS A 100 9.63 -12.83 17.54
CA LYS A 100 10.18 -13.58 18.70
C LYS A 100 10.03 -12.80 20.00
N LEU A 101 10.38 -11.51 19.99
CA LEU A 101 10.24 -10.64 21.16
C LEU A 101 8.77 -10.49 21.61
N TYR A 102 7.84 -10.40 20.65
CA TYR A 102 6.40 -10.39 20.96
C TYR A 102 5.94 -11.70 21.61
N GLU A 103 6.34 -12.85 21.06
CA GLU A 103 6.01 -14.16 21.65
C GLU A 103 6.64 -14.33 23.05
N GLU A 104 7.87 -13.86 23.26
CA GLU A 104 8.49 -13.85 24.60
C GLU A 104 7.69 -12.99 25.60
N CYS A 105 7.11 -11.88 25.15
CA CYS A 105 6.24 -11.06 26.00
C CYS A 105 4.92 -11.75 26.36
N LYS A 106 4.42 -12.67 25.53
CA LYS A 106 3.20 -13.44 25.82
C LYS A 106 3.37 -14.41 26.99
N GLU A 107 4.60 -14.87 27.21
CA GLU A 107 4.94 -15.78 28.30
C GLU A 107 5.22 -15.04 29.62
N LEU A 108 5.23 -13.71 29.62
CA LEU A 108 5.46 -12.92 30.82
C LEU A 108 4.23 -12.96 31.75
N PRO A 109 4.45 -12.99 33.08
CA PRO A 109 3.35 -12.89 34.03
C PRO A 109 2.64 -11.54 33.88
N ILE A 110 1.30 -11.59 33.83
CA ILE A 110 0.46 -10.40 33.79
C ILE A 110 0.31 -9.84 35.21
N ARG A 111 0.60 -8.54 35.38
CA ARG A 111 0.29 -7.79 36.61
C ARG A 111 -0.81 -6.77 36.35
N GLU A 112 -1.70 -6.61 37.31
CA GLU A 112 -2.66 -5.52 37.28
C GLU A 112 -1.93 -4.18 37.45
N GLU A 113 -2.33 -3.21 36.62
CA GLU A 113 -1.90 -1.83 36.75
C GLU A 113 -2.60 -1.25 37.99
N MET A 114 -1.84 -0.89 39.03
CA MET A 114 -2.41 -0.10 40.13
C MET A 114 -2.64 1.32 39.59
N TYR A 115 -3.90 1.65 39.30
CA TYR A 115 -4.31 3.02 39.06
C TYR A 115 -4.12 3.82 40.35
N TYR A 116 -3.25 4.83 40.32
CA TYR A 116 -3.35 5.93 41.26
C TYR A 116 -4.38 6.89 40.69
N GLU A 117 -5.56 6.96 41.31
CA GLU A 117 -6.53 8.04 41.10
C GLU A 117 -5.92 9.41 41.46
#